data_AF-A0A6A4NLG6-F1
#
_entry.id   AF-A0A6A4NLG6-F1
#
_cell.length_a   1.000
_cell.length_b   1.000
_cell.length_c   1.000
_cell.angle_alpha   90.00
_cell.angle_beta   90.00
_cell.angle_gamma   90.00
#
_symmetry.space_group_name_H-M   'P 1'
#
loop_
_entity.id
_entity.type
_entity.pdbx_description
1 polymer ?
#
loop_
_entity_poly.entity_id
_entity_poly.type
_entity_poly.pdbx_seq_one_letter_code
_entity_poly.pdbx_strand_id
1 'polypeptide(L)' 'MGQNINPLGFRLWTTHSHDSLRFAQPTNYSNNLQEDKKIRDCIKNYIKKCKNIFWCRGDCTDKDSKKN' A
#
# COMPACT_ATOMS: atom_id res chain seq x y z
N MET A 1 -21.06 -21.95 -14.89
CA MET A 1 -19.66 -21.48 -14.74
C MET A 1 -19.57 -20.67 -13.45
N GLY A 2 -18.68 -21.05 -12.51
CA GLY A 2 -18.65 -20.52 -11.14
C GLY A 2 -17.65 -19.38 -10.94
N GLN A 3 -17.97 -18.45 -10.04
CA GLN A 3 -17.05 -17.36 -9.66
C GLN A 3 -15.90 -17.91 -8.81
N ASN A 4 -14.67 -17.55 -9.17
CA ASN A 4 -13.50 -17.95 -8.41
C ASN A 4 -13.28 -17.03 -7.18
N ILE A 5 -12.91 -17.61 -6.05
CA ILE A 5 -12.69 -16.89 -4.80
C ILE A 5 -11.25 -16.36 -4.76
N ASN A 6 -11.04 -15.15 -4.22
CA ASN A 6 -9.69 -14.61 -4.03
C ASN A 6 -8.88 -15.54 -3.10
N PRO A 7 -7.74 -16.10 -3.57
CA PRO A 7 -6.96 -17.05 -2.80
C PRO A 7 -6.38 -16.47 -1.51
N LEU A 8 -6.17 -15.14 -1.45
CA LEU A 8 -5.67 -14.47 -0.24
C LEU A 8 -6.70 -14.53 0.88
N GLY A 9 -7.97 -14.23 0.58
CA GLY A 9 -9.06 -14.34 1.56
C GLY A 9 -9.30 -15.78 1.99
N PHE A 10 -9.17 -16.73 1.05
CA PHE A 10 -9.34 -18.15 1.34
C PHE A 10 -8.23 -18.74 2.23
N ARG A 11 -7.01 -18.20 2.15
CA ARG A 11 -5.83 -18.67 2.90
C ARG A 11 -5.49 -17.82 4.12
N LEU A 12 -6.30 -16.79 4.42
CA LEU A 12 -6.18 -16.02 5.66
C LEU A 12 -6.38 -16.98 6.84
N TRP A 13 -5.56 -16.85 7.89
CA TRP A 13 -5.46 -17.72 9.08
C TRP A 13 -4.58 -18.97 8.93
N THR A 14 -4.53 -19.62 7.76
CA THR A 14 -3.77 -20.87 7.58
C THR A 14 -2.36 -20.65 7.07
N THR A 15 -2.23 -19.90 5.96
CA THR A 15 -0.92 -19.60 5.34
C THR A 15 -0.58 -18.12 5.49
N HIS A 16 -1.58 -17.24 5.41
CA HIS A 16 -1.40 -15.79 5.51
C HIS A 16 -1.96 -15.26 6.84
N SER A 17 -1.12 -14.54 7.58
CA SER A 17 -1.53 -13.80 8.77
C SER A 17 -2.25 -12.50 8.39
N HIS A 18 -3.01 -11.94 9.34
CA HIS A 18 -3.63 -10.63 9.16
C HIS A 18 -2.57 -9.51 9.11
N ASP A 19 -2.75 -8.55 8.21
CA ASP A 19 -1.88 -7.38 8.11
C ASP A 19 -1.98 -6.45 9.33
N SER A 20 -3.12 -6.47 10.03
CA SER A 20 -3.34 -5.73 11.26
C SER A 20 -3.63 -6.69 12.41
N LEU A 21 -2.81 -6.59 13.46
CA LEU A 21 -3.02 -7.29 14.71
C LEU A 21 -3.58 -6.29 15.72
N ARG A 22 -4.91 -6.23 15.82
CA ARG A 22 -5.61 -5.34 16.76
C ARG A 22 -6.77 -6.10 17.42
N PHE A 23 -6.88 -5.92 18.73
CA PHE A 23 -8.04 -6.37 19.50
C PHE A 23 -8.71 -5.13 20.08
N ALA A 24 -10.01 -4.97 19.86
CA ALA A 24 -10.78 -3.86 20.38
C ALA A 24 -12.19 -4.32 20.73
N GLN A 25 -12.84 -3.61 21.65
CA GLN A 25 -14.25 -3.84 21.92
C GLN A 25 -15.09 -3.57 20.67
N PRO A 26 -16.18 -4.31 20.44
CA PRO A 26 -17.00 -4.20 19.23
C PRO A 26 -17.51 -2.78 18.94
N THR A 27 -17.80 -2.03 20.00
CA THR A 27 -18.26 -0.63 19.94
C THR A 27 -17.25 0.30 19.29
N ASN A 28 -15.95 0.04 19.50
CA ASN A 28 -14.86 0.91 19.03
C ASN A 28 -14.14 0.35 17.79
N TYR A 29 -14.42 -0.90 17.42
CA TYR A 29 -13.76 -1.58 16.31
C TYR A 29 -13.97 -0.86 14.97
N SER A 30 -15.18 -0.36 14.73
CA SER A 30 -15.51 0.39 13.51
C SER A 30 -14.70 1.68 13.38
N ASN A 31 -14.54 2.43 14.46
CA ASN A 31 -13.76 3.66 14.49
C ASN A 31 -12.27 3.37 14.28
N ASN A 32 -11.74 2.36 14.96
CA ASN A 32 -10.34 1.94 14.80
C ASN A 32 -10.03 1.51 13.35
N LEU A 33 -10.95 0.81 12.68
CA LEU A 33 -10.80 0.45 11.26
C LEU A 33 -10.76 1.68 10.35
N GLN A 34 -11.57 2.70 10.64
CA GLN A 34 -11.55 3.95 9.86
C GLN A 34 -10.23 4.69 10.04
N GLU A 35 -9.69 4.74 11.25
CA GLU A 35 -8.40 5.35 11.55
C GLU A 35 -7.25 4.62 10.87
N ASP A 36 -7.21 3.29 10.98
CA ASP A 36 -6.21 2.45 10.31
C ASP A 36 -6.21 2.68 8.79
N LYS A 37 -7.40 2.82 8.19
CA LYS A 37 -7.53 3.15 6.76
C LYS A 37 -6.93 4.51 6.43
N LYS A 38 -7.24 5.55 7.22
CA LYS A 38 -6.68 6.90 7.03
C LYS A 38 -5.15 6.89 7.07
N ILE A 39 -4.56 6.13 8.00
CA ILE A 39 -3.10 6.01 8.14
C ILE A 39 -2.50 5.31 6.91
N ARG A 40 -3.07 4.17 6.49
CA ARG A 40 -2.62 3.43 5.30
C ARG A 40 -2.68 4.30 4.03
N ASP A 41 -3.77 5.05 3.86
CA ASP A 41 -3.94 5.96 2.73
C ASP A 41 -2.94 7.12 2.78
N CYS A 42 -2.69 7.68 3.97
CA CYS A 42 -1.68 8.72 4.16
C CYS A 42 -0.27 8.24 3.77
N ILE A 43 0.15 7.07 4.24
CA ILE A 43 1.44 6.46 3.91
C ILE A 43 1.54 6.20 2.40
N LYS A 44 0.50 5.62 1.80
CA LYS A 44 0.45 5.35 0.36
C LYS A 44 0.57 6.63 -0.46
N ASN A 45 -0.13 7.70 -0.05
CA ASN A 45 -0.07 9.01 -0.69
C ASN A 45 1.31 9.65 -0.54
N TYR A 46 1.93 9.55 0.65
CA TYR A 46 3.28 10.03 0.90
C TYR A 46 4.29 9.32 -0.01
N ILE A 47 4.28 7.98 -0.04
CA ILE A 47 5.17 7.19 -0.91
C ILE A 47 4.95 7.53 -2.39
N LYS A 48 3.70 7.71 -2.84
CA LYS A 48 3.39 8.11 -4.21
C LYS A 48 3.96 9.49 -4.55
N LYS A 49 3.83 10.47 -3.65
CA LYS A 49 4.42 11.80 -3.82
C LYS A 49 5.95 11.74 -3.85
N CYS A 50 6.57 10.98 -2.95
CA CYS A 50 8.02 10.78 -2.92
C CYS A 50 8.53 10.12 -4.19
N LYS A 51 7.83 9.11 -4.72
CA LYS A 51 8.13 8.51 -6.02
C LYS A 51 8.05 9.56 -7.13
N ASN A 52 7.00 10.36 -7.18
CA ASN A 52 6.92 11.44 -8.18
C ASN A 52 8.07 12.45 -8.04
N ILE A 53 8.46 12.83 -6.83
CA ILE A 53 9.60 13.74 -6.60
C ILE A 53 10.92 13.10 -7.06
N PHE A 54 11.12 11.80 -6.77
CA PHE A 54 12.31 11.07 -7.18
C PHE A 54 12.38 10.90 -8.70
N TRP A 55 11.26 10.55 -9.33
CA TRP A 55 11.16 10.46 -10.78
C TRP A 55 11.32 11.83 -11.46
N CYS A 56 10.81 12.92 -10.87
CA CYS A 56 11.05 14.28 -11.38
C CYS A 56 12.48 14.80 -11.15
N ARG A 57 13.28 14.17 -10.26
CA ARG A 57 14.71 14.47 -10.07
C ARG A 57 15.63 13.62 -10.94
N GLY A 58 15.08 12.60 -11.63
CA GLY A 58 15.83 11.68 -12.48
C GLY A 58 16.20 12.19 -13.87
N ASP A 59 15.65 13.33 -14.31
CA ASP A 59 15.83 13.83 -15.69
C ASP A 59 16.86 14.98 -15.80
N CYS A 60 18.00 14.88 -15.10
CA CYS A 60 19.12 15.81 -15.27
C CYS A 60 20.51 15.13 -15.27
N THR A 61 20.65 13.96 -15.90
CA THR A 61 21.93 13.39 -16.40
C THR A 61 21.51 12.34 -17.45
N ASP A 62 21.62 12.51 -18.76
CA ASP A 62 22.77 12.87 -19.58
C ASP A 62 22.30 13.69 -20.80
N LYS A 63 22.62 14.99 -20.82
CA LYS A 63 22.99 15.65 -22.06
C LYS A 63 24.51 15.76 -21.98
N ASP A 64 25.19 15.35 -23.06
CA ASP A 64 26.63 15.42 -23.27
C ASP A 64 27.45 14.14 -22.96
N SER A 65 27.33 13.11 -23.82
CA SER A 65 28.55 12.43 -24.31
C SER A 65 28.36 11.69 -25.64
N LYS A 66 29.11 12.17 -26.67
CA LYS A 66 29.42 11.58 -27.99
C LYS A 66 28.28 11.64 -29.02
N LYS A 67 28.31 12.40 -30.14
CA LYS A 67 29.38 13.02 -30.94
C LYS A 67 30.70 12.24 -30.98
N ASN A 68 30.61 11.01 -31.48
CA ASN A 68 31.46 10.50 -32.55
C ASN A 68 30.71 9.35 -33.23
#